data_AF-F4A2K2-F1
#
_entry.id   AF-F4A2K2-F1
#
_cell.length_a   1.000
_cell.length_b   1.000
_cell.length_c   1.000
_cell.angle_alpha   90.00
_cell.angle_beta   90.00
_cell.angle_gamma   90.00
#
_symmetry.space_group_name_H-M   'P 1'
#
loop_
_entity.id
_entity.type
_entity.pdbx_description
1 polymer ?
#
loop_
_entity_poly.entity_id
_entity_poly.type
_entity_poly.pdbx_seq_one_letter_code
_entity_poly.pdbx_strand_id
1 'polypeptide(L)'
;MERYKNFTAAIYCPVGDLVRINDLDEFVQRFAWIEKHVKVGKVYLETYRHGLMIDRQQMERIRDFFRSKGIEIAGGITTDGMPNGEGGFDPLCYTNSDTIKLLTEVSEFTASLFDEIILDDFFFTNCRCPSCIRAKEDKTWDRFRLDLMRDIAQNVIVKPAKRVNPKAKMVIKYPNWYEHYQDSGYDLEDEPQIFDGVYTGTETRNPTYTQQHLPKYLSYFNMRYLENVAPERNGGGWYDPYECSYNLTSYAQQAYLTLFAKAKEVMMFSLGSLLNPEYSLCIPINGQLFEDVDKYLGKLGNPIGVACYLPFHSHGEDYLHNYIGMLGIPLEPRPTYPEDAVTIFLTESAAMDENIIFKVQKSLMDGADVIVTSGFLKASAPLGFQKMLANVRVTDRKAFVNRYAYSNDGGICFEGCEESTKAMLLPQLEFQTNDTWELIAGFGEDNNFPILIKILYGKGCLYIITIPEDYGDIYNYPRKILFPIRQVFSRNIPVLLDAPSKVGFFAYDNHSFILHSFQPWYDEVRLELKDEYTAIEDLVNQHIIQAQPEGEKMVVKLRLSPGVNRVFKMIKG
;
A
#
# COMPACT_ATOMS: atom_id res chain seq x y z
N MET A 1 -26.70 -11.81 15.03
CA MET A 1 -25.70 -12.23 14.04
C MET A 1 -24.33 -12.07 14.66
N GLU A 2 -23.46 -13.08 14.54
CA GLU A 2 -22.08 -12.94 15.00
C GLU A 2 -21.34 -11.90 14.14
N ARG A 3 -20.43 -11.13 14.75
CA ARG A 3 -19.59 -10.14 14.09
C ARG A 3 -18.15 -10.31 14.57
N TYR A 4 -17.18 -9.93 13.74
CA TYR A 4 -15.79 -9.78 14.21
C TYR A 4 -15.71 -8.60 15.19
N LYS A 5 -14.78 -8.67 16.14
CA LYS A 5 -14.66 -7.66 17.21
C LYS A 5 -13.87 -6.44 16.77
N ASN A 6 -12.86 -6.63 15.92
CA ASN A 6 -11.86 -5.61 15.64
C ASN A 6 -11.99 -4.95 14.24
N PHE A 7 -12.85 -5.49 13.37
CA PHE A 7 -13.10 -4.95 12.03
C PHE A 7 -14.47 -5.41 11.51
N THR A 8 -14.94 -4.77 10.45
CA THR A 8 -16.15 -5.17 9.72
C THR A 8 -15.77 -5.89 8.43
N ALA A 9 -16.33 -7.07 8.19
CA ALA A 9 -16.25 -7.72 6.88
C ALA A 9 -17.41 -7.22 6.00
N ALA A 10 -17.09 -6.64 4.85
CA ALA A 10 -18.06 -6.09 3.92
C ALA A 10 -18.05 -6.80 2.57
N ILE A 11 -19.16 -6.72 1.83
CA ILE A 11 -19.25 -7.20 0.44
C ILE A 11 -19.72 -6.05 -0.43
N TYR A 12 -19.03 -5.84 -1.55
CA TYR A 12 -19.53 -4.97 -2.61
C TYR A 12 -20.42 -5.77 -3.57
N CYS A 13 -21.61 -5.25 -3.84
CA CYS A 13 -22.62 -5.91 -4.67
C CYS A 13 -22.88 -5.06 -5.92
N PRO A 14 -22.18 -5.34 -7.04
CA PRO A 14 -22.39 -4.66 -8.31
C PRO A 14 -23.85 -4.74 -8.78
N VAL A 15 -24.32 -3.71 -9.47
CA VAL A 15 -25.71 -3.58 -9.93
C VAL A 15 -26.11 -4.75 -10.82
N GLY A 16 -25.18 -5.23 -11.66
CA GLY A 16 -25.37 -6.40 -12.50
C GLY A 16 -25.65 -7.68 -11.72
N ASP A 17 -25.09 -7.83 -10.51
CA ASP A 17 -25.40 -8.95 -9.63
C ASP A 17 -26.77 -8.76 -8.96
N LEU A 18 -27.07 -7.54 -8.51
CA LEU A 18 -28.32 -7.21 -7.83
C LEU A 18 -29.55 -7.40 -8.73
N VAL A 19 -29.50 -6.97 -9.99
CA VAL A 19 -30.62 -7.16 -10.94
C VAL A 19 -30.86 -8.63 -11.29
N ARG A 20 -29.86 -9.51 -11.12
CA ARG A 20 -30.00 -10.95 -11.38
C ARG A 20 -30.66 -11.69 -10.22
N ILE A 21 -30.89 -11.05 -9.08
CA ILE A 21 -31.61 -11.63 -7.92
C ILE A 21 -33.12 -11.58 -8.18
N ASN A 22 -33.58 -12.47 -9.06
CA ASN A 22 -35.01 -12.58 -9.39
C ASN A 22 -35.77 -13.38 -8.32
N ASP A 23 -35.16 -14.47 -7.84
CA ASP A 23 -35.69 -15.33 -6.78
C ASP A 23 -34.89 -15.12 -5.47
N LEU A 24 -35.57 -14.61 -4.43
CA LEU A 24 -34.94 -14.38 -3.13
C LEU A 24 -34.69 -15.69 -2.37
N ASP A 25 -35.54 -16.71 -2.56
CA ASP A 25 -35.39 -17.99 -1.86
C ASP A 25 -34.16 -18.74 -2.39
N GLU A 26 -33.95 -18.72 -3.71
CA GLU A 26 -32.71 -19.24 -4.30
C GLU A 26 -31.49 -18.45 -3.81
N PHE A 27 -31.58 -17.12 -3.79
CA PHE A 27 -30.49 -16.27 -3.33
C PHE A 27 -30.14 -16.51 -1.87
N VAL A 28 -31.13 -16.73 -0.99
CA VAL A 28 -30.90 -17.11 0.42
C VAL A 28 -30.02 -18.35 0.51
N GLN A 29 -30.30 -19.39 -0.29
CA GLN A 29 -29.52 -20.63 -0.28
C GLN A 29 -28.08 -20.42 -0.76
N ARG A 30 -27.90 -19.58 -1.79
CA ARG A 30 -26.56 -19.24 -2.31
C ARG A 30 -25.78 -18.38 -1.31
N PHE A 31 -26.42 -17.37 -0.73
CA PHE A 31 -25.79 -16.47 0.25
C PHE A 31 -25.43 -17.19 1.56
N ALA A 32 -26.17 -18.25 1.92
CA ALA A 32 -25.85 -19.09 3.08
C ALA A 32 -24.44 -19.71 2.99
N TRP A 33 -23.87 -19.91 1.79
CA TRP A 33 -22.47 -20.32 1.62
C TRP A 33 -21.51 -19.28 2.19
N ILE A 34 -21.75 -18.00 1.92
CA ILE A 34 -20.95 -16.90 2.43
C ILE A 34 -21.11 -16.79 3.95
N GLU A 35 -22.35 -16.77 4.44
CA GLU A 35 -22.65 -16.65 5.87
C GLU A 35 -22.10 -17.82 6.70
N LYS A 36 -21.97 -19.00 6.10
CA LYS A 36 -21.36 -20.17 6.74
C LYS A 36 -19.89 -19.93 7.12
N HIS A 37 -19.18 -19.11 6.35
CA HIS A 37 -17.74 -18.93 6.50
C HIS A 37 -17.36 -17.53 6.99
N VAL A 38 -18.10 -16.50 6.62
CA VAL A 38 -17.76 -15.11 6.92
C VAL A 38 -18.90 -14.42 7.69
N LYS A 39 -18.54 -13.78 8.80
CA LYS A 39 -19.44 -12.90 9.57
C LYS A 39 -19.63 -11.56 8.86
N VAL A 40 -20.42 -11.55 7.79
CA VAL A 40 -20.68 -10.34 6.98
C VAL A 40 -21.38 -9.29 7.83
N GLY A 41 -20.71 -8.17 8.07
CA GLY A 41 -21.25 -7.07 8.87
C GLY A 41 -21.95 -6.00 8.03
N LYS A 42 -21.54 -5.83 6.77
CA LYS A 42 -22.02 -4.79 5.87
C LYS A 42 -22.09 -5.23 4.40
N VAL A 43 -23.00 -4.63 3.64
CA VAL A 43 -23.00 -4.70 2.17
C VAL A 43 -23.11 -3.31 1.55
N TYR A 44 -22.40 -3.11 0.43
CA TYR A 44 -22.56 -1.95 -0.45
C TYR A 44 -23.39 -2.36 -1.66
N LEU A 45 -24.56 -1.76 -1.82
CA LEU A 45 -25.50 -2.06 -2.89
C LEU A 45 -25.37 -1.02 -4.00
N GLU A 46 -24.78 -1.41 -5.12
CA GLU A 46 -24.52 -0.51 -6.23
C GLU A 46 -25.81 -0.16 -6.99
N THR A 47 -26.03 1.12 -7.26
CA THR A 47 -27.22 1.59 -8.01
C THR A 47 -26.96 1.78 -9.49
N TYR A 48 -25.70 2.00 -9.89
CA TYR A 48 -25.31 2.34 -11.26
C TYR A 48 -23.91 1.80 -11.62
N ARG A 49 -23.81 1.18 -12.81
CA ARG A 49 -22.57 0.77 -13.50
C ARG A 49 -22.87 0.44 -14.96
N HIS A 50 -21.93 0.70 -15.87
CA HIS A 50 -22.02 0.38 -17.31
C HIS A 50 -23.33 0.85 -17.98
N GLY A 51 -23.82 2.04 -17.63
CA GLY A 51 -25.08 2.56 -18.14
C GLY A 51 -26.36 1.88 -17.60
N LEU A 52 -26.23 0.87 -16.72
CA LEU A 52 -27.36 0.22 -16.06
C LEU A 52 -27.65 0.89 -14.72
N MET A 53 -28.87 1.39 -14.55
CA MET A 53 -29.41 1.89 -13.28
C MET A 53 -30.47 0.93 -12.75
N ILE A 54 -30.40 0.55 -11.48
CA ILE A 54 -31.36 -0.36 -10.87
C ILE A 54 -32.72 0.31 -10.63
N ASP A 55 -33.81 -0.46 -10.81
CA ASP A 55 -35.14 -0.03 -10.40
C ASP A 55 -35.27 0.10 -8.87
N ARG A 56 -36.03 1.10 -8.41
CA ARG A 56 -36.24 1.38 -6.98
C ARG A 56 -36.83 0.19 -6.24
N GLN A 57 -37.86 -0.45 -6.79
CA GLN A 57 -38.56 -1.54 -6.12
C GLN A 57 -37.62 -2.73 -5.91
N GLN A 58 -36.82 -3.07 -6.93
CA GLN A 58 -35.83 -4.13 -6.81
C GLN A 58 -34.74 -3.79 -5.78
N MET A 59 -34.24 -2.56 -5.77
CA MET A 59 -33.24 -2.12 -4.79
C MET A 59 -33.78 -2.16 -3.36
N GLU A 60 -35.00 -1.66 -3.12
CA GLU A 60 -35.65 -1.69 -1.81
C GLU A 60 -35.88 -3.14 -1.35
N ARG A 61 -36.32 -4.03 -2.24
CA ARG A 61 -36.47 -5.47 -1.96
C ARG A 61 -35.16 -6.11 -1.49
N ILE A 62 -34.04 -5.85 -2.16
CA ILE A 62 -32.74 -6.44 -1.79
C ILE A 62 -32.19 -5.79 -0.51
N ARG A 63 -32.30 -4.46 -0.37
CA ARG A 63 -31.92 -3.72 0.84
C ARG A 63 -32.63 -4.29 2.05
N ASP A 64 -33.94 -4.49 1.95
CA ASP A 64 -34.76 -4.96 3.06
C ASP A 64 -34.44 -6.43 3.40
N PHE A 65 -34.09 -7.25 2.40
CA PHE A 65 -33.54 -8.60 2.62
C PHE A 65 -32.30 -8.58 3.52
N PHE A 66 -31.25 -7.82 3.15
CA PHE A 66 -30.03 -7.76 3.96
C PHE A 66 -30.26 -7.13 5.33
N ARG A 67 -31.12 -6.10 5.41
CA ARG A 67 -31.52 -5.48 6.68
C ARG A 67 -32.24 -6.48 7.60
N SER A 68 -33.09 -7.36 7.05
CA SER A 68 -33.77 -8.41 7.82
C SER A 68 -32.80 -9.41 8.46
N LYS A 69 -31.59 -9.56 7.90
CA LYS A 69 -30.50 -10.37 8.46
C LYS A 69 -29.64 -9.62 9.49
N GLY A 70 -29.89 -8.33 9.71
CA GLY A 70 -29.10 -7.48 10.61
C GLY A 70 -27.75 -7.03 10.02
N ILE A 71 -27.61 -7.06 8.70
CA ILE A 71 -26.44 -6.57 7.95
C ILE A 71 -26.62 -5.07 7.69
N GLU A 72 -25.57 -4.30 7.93
CA GLU A 72 -25.54 -2.86 7.63
C GLU A 72 -25.55 -2.62 6.13
N ILE A 73 -26.23 -1.57 5.68
CA ILE A 73 -26.37 -1.26 4.25
C ILE A 73 -25.80 0.12 3.93
N ALA A 74 -25.00 0.19 2.87
CA ALA A 74 -24.59 1.42 2.22
C ALA A 74 -24.86 1.34 0.70
N GLY A 75 -24.92 2.48 0.03
CA GLY A 75 -25.03 2.57 -1.42
C GLY A 75 -23.66 2.52 -2.10
N GLY A 76 -23.61 2.01 -3.33
CA GLY A 76 -22.44 2.09 -4.22
C GLY A 76 -22.78 2.81 -5.53
N ILE A 77 -21.81 3.50 -6.10
CA ILE A 77 -21.91 4.11 -7.45
C ILE A 77 -20.61 3.82 -8.19
N THR A 78 -20.69 3.25 -9.40
CA THR A 78 -19.54 3.10 -10.30
C THR A 78 -19.76 3.89 -11.58
N THR A 79 -18.89 4.86 -11.80
CA THR A 79 -18.97 5.79 -12.94
C THR A 79 -18.31 5.22 -14.19
N ASP A 80 -18.89 4.15 -14.73
CA ASP A 80 -18.40 3.50 -15.95
C ASP A 80 -19.48 3.44 -17.02
N GLY A 81 -19.08 3.67 -18.27
CA GLY A 81 -19.95 3.76 -19.45
C GLY A 81 -20.34 2.40 -20.02
N MET A 82 -21.22 2.42 -21.03
CA MET A 82 -21.52 1.19 -21.77
C MET A 82 -20.30 0.78 -22.61
N PRO A 83 -20.00 -0.54 -22.68
CA PRO A 83 -18.89 -1.04 -23.48
C PRO A 83 -18.93 -0.55 -24.93
N ASN A 84 -17.86 0.10 -25.36
CA ASN A 84 -17.73 0.58 -26.74
C ASN A 84 -17.28 -0.52 -27.72
N GLY A 85 -16.90 -1.70 -27.21
CA GLY A 85 -16.45 -2.86 -27.98
C GLY A 85 -14.95 -2.88 -28.33
N GLU A 86 -14.19 -1.86 -27.94
CA GLU A 86 -12.73 -1.78 -28.17
C GLU A 86 -11.92 -2.55 -27.11
N GLY A 87 -12.56 -2.94 -26.01
CA GLY A 87 -11.93 -3.62 -24.88
C GLY A 87 -11.29 -2.66 -23.88
N GLY A 88 -11.16 -3.08 -22.62
CA GLY A 88 -10.74 -2.22 -21.51
C GLY A 88 -11.94 -1.69 -20.71
N PHE A 89 -11.69 -0.66 -19.88
CA PHE A 89 -12.72 0.05 -19.13
C PHE A 89 -13.27 1.23 -19.95
N ASP A 90 -14.51 1.67 -19.67
CA ASP A 90 -15.23 2.68 -20.45
C ASP A 90 -15.49 3.96 -19.62
N PRO A 91 -14.45 4.64 -19.09
CA PRO A 91 -14.63 5.73 -18.16
C PRO A 91 -15.40 6.88 -18.80
N LEU A 92 -16.26 7.51 -18.00
CA LEU A 92 -17.14 8.57 -18.48
C LEU A 92 -16.35 9.83 -18.92
N CYS A 93 -16.93 10.56 -19.88
CA CYS A 93 -16.44 11.88 -20.28
C CYS A 93 -17.11 12.96 -19.43
N TYR A 94 -16.35 13.57 -18.52
CA TYR A 94 -16.86 14.57 -17.58
C TYR A 94 -16.99 15.99 -18.15
N THR A 95 -16.57 16.22 -19.41
CA THR A 95 -16.89 17.47 -20.12
C THR A 95 -18.20 17.38 -20.91
N ASN A 96 -18.86 16.22 -20.92
CA ASN A 96 -20.15 16.03 -21.57
C ASN A 96 -21.29 16.39 -20.61
N SER A 97 -22.17 17.30 -21.03
CA SER A 97 -23.34 17.71 -20.26
C SER A 97 -24.31 16.57 -19.94
N ASP A 98 -24.41 15.57 -20.83
CA ASP A 98 -25.28 14.41 -20.60
C ASP A 98 -24.73 13.52 -19.48
N THR A 99 -23.41 13.35 -19.42
CA THR A 99 -22.73 12.67 -18.30
C THR A 99 -22.99 13.41 -16.99
N ILE A 100 -22.85 14.74 -16.97
CA ILE A 100 -23.08 15.56 -15.77
C ILE A 100 -24.52 15.39 -15.28
N LYS A 101 -25.49 15.45 -16.20
CA LYS A 101 -26.91 15.25 -15.87
C LYS A 101 -27.15 13.85 -15.30
N LEU A 102 -26.64 12.82 -15.97
CA LEU A 102 -26.77 11.43 -15.53
C LEU A 102 -26.20 11.22 -14.13
N LEU A 103 -24.98 11.68 -13.87
CA LEU A 103 -24.33 11.50 -12.57
C LEU A 103 -25.03 12.28 -11.46
N THR A 104 -25.60 13.46 -11.77
CA THR A 104 -26.45 14.19 -10.83
C THR A 104 -27.67 13.34 -10.44
N GLU A 105 -28.37 12.77 -11.42
CA GLU A 105 -29.55 11.92 -11.21
C GLU A 105 -29.21 10.65 -10.42
N VAL A 106 -28.10 9.98 -10.76
CA VAL A 106 -27.60 8.79 -10.04
C VAL A 106 -27.25 9.13 -8.60
N SER A 107 -26.54 10.24 -8.36
CA SER A 107 -26.16 10.68 -7.02
C SER A 107 -27.38 10.97 -6.14
N GLU A 108 -28.36 11.73 -6.67
CA GLU A 108 -29.61 12.03 -6.00
C GLU A 108 -30.44 10.78 -5.71
N PHE A 109 -30.54 9.86 -6.68
CA PHE A 109 -31.25 8.61 -6.52
C PHE A 109 -30.64 7.75 -5.41
N THR A 110 -29.33 7.54 -5.42
CA THR A 110 -28.64 6.75 -4.38
C THR A 110 -28.80 7.39 -3.01
N ALA A 111 -28.67 8.73 -2.91
CA ALA A 111 -28.84 9.46 -1.65
C ALA A 111 -30.28 9.41 -1.10
N SER A 112 -31.28 9.24 -1.97
CA SER A 112 -32.66 9.01 -1.52
C SER A 112 -32.88 7.64 -0.85
N LEU A 113 -31.91 6.71 -0.96
CA LEU A 113 -32.04 5.32 -0.52
C LEU A 113 -31.11 4.97 0.66
N PHE A 114 -29.97 5.67 0.79
CA PHE A 114 -28.90 5.33 1.73
C PHE A 114 -28.35 6.56 2.46
N ASP A 115 -27.91 6.34 3.71
CA ASP A 115 -27.26 7.36 4.55
C ASP A 115 -25.71 7.31 4.44
N GLU A 116 -25.16 6.28 3.80
CA GLU A 116 -23.75 6.20 3.44
C GLU A 116 -23.63 5.70 2.00
N ILE A 117 -22.77 6.34 1.22
CA ILE A 117 -22.57 6.04 -0.19
C ILE A 117 -21.07 6.00 -0.47
N ILE A 118 -20.60 4.91 -1.08
CA ILE A 118 -19.25 4.81 -1.62
C ILE A 118 -19.28 5.04 -3.14
N LEU A 119 -18.39 5.91 -3.60
CA LEU A 119 -18.07 6.10 -5.00
C LEU A 119 -16.91 5.19 -5.35
N ASP A 120 -17.14 4.24 -6.24
CA ASP A 120 -16.19 3.20 -6.64
C ASP A 120 -14.94 3.79 -7.33
N ASP A 121 -13.86 3.03 -7.38
CA ASP A 121 -12.55 3.45 -7.90
C ASP A 121 -12.47 3.52 -9.44
N PHE A 122 -13.63 3.49 -10.09
CA PHE A 122 -13.84 3.87 -11.49
C PHE A 122 -14.19 5.36 -11.66
N PHE A 123 -14.18 6.15 -10.58
CA PHE A 123 -14.32 7.61 -10.60
C PHE A 123 -13.08 8.33 -11.12
N PHE A 124 -12.57 7.87 -12.26
CA PHE A 124 -11.44 8.45 -12.95
C PHE A 124 -11.81 8.80 -14.39
N THR A 125 -10.93 9.55 -15.06
CA THR A 125 -11.06 9.82 -16.49
C THR A 125 -9.72 9.77 -17.21
N ASN A 126 -9.69 8.98 -18.28
CA ASN A 126 -8.59 8.99 -19.25
C ASN A 126 -9.02 9.63 -20.59
N CYS A 127 -10.22 10.24 -20.63
CA CYS A 127 -10.85 10.68 -21.86
C CYS A 127 -10.06 11.80 -22.56
N ARG A 128 -9.80 11.63 -23.86
CA ARG A 128 -9.15 12.61 -24.74
C ARG A 128 -10.00 12.95 -25.96
N CYS A 129 -11.32 12.97 -25.79
CA CYS A 129 -12.23 13.35 -26.87
C CYS A 129 -12.03 14.83 -27.26
N PRO A 130 -12.55 15.29 -28.42
CA PRO A 130 -12.41 16.68 -28.86
C PRO A 130 -12.91 17.72 -27.84
N SER A 131 -13.90 17.38 -27.02
CA SER A 131 -14.37 18.25 -25.94
C SER A 131 -13.31 18.42 -24.84
N CYS A 132 -12.75 17.32 -24.34
CA CYS A 132 -11.66 17.35 -23.35
C CYS A 132 -10.42 18.05 -23.89
N ILE A 133 -10.03 17.82 -25.16
CA ILE A 133 -8.87 18.49 -25.76
C ILE A 133 -9.06 20.01 -25.79
N ARG A 134 -10.26 20.49 -26.14
CA ARG A 134 -10.58 21.93 -26.09
C ARG A 134 -10.57 22.46 -24.66
N ALA A 135 -11.18 21.74 -23.72
CA ALA A 135 -11.30 22.14 -22.32
C ALA A 135 -9.96 22.11 -21.55
N LYS A 136 -9.00 21.28 -21.97
CA LYS A 136 -7.65 21.21 -21.40
C LYS A 136 -6.86 22.51 -21.62
N GLU A 137 -7.13 23.21 -22.72
CA GLU A 137 -6.38 24.40 -23.12
C GLU A 137 -4.86 24.14 -23.14
N ASP A 138 -4.05 24.94 -22.43
CA ASP A 138 -2.60 24.83 -22.33
C ASP A 138 -2.11 24.00 -21.12
N LYS A 139 -3.01 23.60 -20.20
CA LYS A 139 -2.68 22.79 -19.01
C LYS A 139 -2.08 21.43 -19.37
N THR A 140 -1.30 20.84 -18.47
CA THR A 140 -0.97 19.41 -18.58
C THR A 140 -2.22 18.54 -18.35
N TRP A 141 -2.14 17.25 -18.72
CA TRP A 141 -3.30 16.36 -18.62
C TRP A 141 -3.71 16.09 -17.17
N ASP A 142 -2.74 15.85 -16.30
CA ASP A 142 -2.91 15.69 -14.85
C ASP A 142 -3.57 16.94 -14.24
N ARG A 143 -3.03 18.15 -14.50
CA ARG A 143 -3.60 19.37 -13.95
C ARG A 143 -5.04 19.59 -14.41
N PHE A 144 -5.33 19.38 -15.70
CA PHE A 144 -6.70 19.48 -16.21
C PHE A 144 -7.64 18.46 -15.56
N ARG A 145 -7.19 17.22 -15.38
CA ARG A 145 -8.01 16.16 -14.78
C ARG A 145 -8.27 16.40 -13.30
N LEU A 146 -7.27 16.83 -12.54
CA LEU A 146 -7.43 17.23 -11.13
C LEU A 146 -8.45 18.36 -10.99
N ASP A 147 -8.31 19.43 -11.80
CA ASP A 147 -9.28 20.54 -11.79
C ASP A 147 -10.70 20.10 -12.13
N LEU A 148 -10.84 19.26 -13.18
CA LEU A 148 -12.12 18.76 -13.64
C LEU A 148 -12.79 17.86 -12.59
N MET A 149 -12.07 16.84 -12.11
CA MET A 149 -12.64 15.85 -11.19
C MET A 149 -12.96 16.45 -9.82
N ARG A 150 -12.21 17.45 -9.37
CA ARG A 150 -12.56 18.24 -8.18
C ARG A 150 -13.92 18.92 -8.31
N ASP A 151 -14.20 19.55 -9.46
CA ASP A 151 -15.49 20.18 -9.73
C ASP A 151 -16.62 19.14 -9.78
N ILE A 152 -16.40 18.02 -10.46
CA ILE A 152 -17.36 16.92 -10.54
C ILE A 152 -17.66 16.35 -9.15
N ALA A 153 -16.63 16.03 -8.36
CA ALA A 153 -16.76 15.52 -7.00
C ALA A 153 -17.62 16.46 -6.15
N GLN A 154 -17.32 17.75 -6.17
CA GLN A 154 -17.99 18.73 -5.34
C GLN A 154 -19.42 19.04 -5.80
N ASN A 155 -19.59 19.33 -7.09
CA ASN A 155 -20.79 19.98 -7.64
C ASN A 155 -21.76 19.01 -8.33
N VAL A 156 -21.28 17.85 -8.78
CA VAL A 156 -22.09 16.84 -9.48
C VAL A 156 -22.38 15.63 -8.59
N ILE A 157 -21.43 15.25 -7.71
CA ILE A 157 -21.60 14.11 -6.81
C ILE A 157 -22.09 14.55 -5.42
N VAL A 158 -21.24 15.20 -4.62
CA VAL A 158 -21.51 15.40 -3.19
C VAL A 158 -22.65 16.39 -2.92
N LYS A 159 -22.66 17.56 -3.56
CA LYS A 159 -23.73 18.56 -3.34
C LYS A 159 -25.13 18.04 -3.73
N PRO A 160 -25.32 17.39 -4.89
CA PRO A 160 -26.62 16.80 -5.24
C PRO A 160 -27.08 15.71 -4.26
N ALA A 161 -26.19 14.80 -3.85
CA ALA A 161 -26.51 13.81 -2.83
C ALA A 161 -26.98 14.47 -1.52
N LYS A 162 -26.21 15.44 -1.01
CA LYS A 162 -26.52 16.14 0.25
C LYS A 162 -27.75 17.04 0.16
N ARG A 163 -28.16 17.48 -1.03
CA ARG A 163 -29.42 18.21 -1.24
C ARG A 163 -30.64 17.31 -1.00
N VAL A 164 -30.57 16.04 -1.42
CA VAL A 164 -31.65 15.06 -1.22
C VAL A 164 -31.60 14.46 0.18
N ASN A 165 -30.41 14.11 0.67
CA ASN A 165 -30.19 13.60 2.01
C ASN A 165 -29.05 14.36 2.70
N PRO A 166 -29.35 15.41 3.49
CA PRO A 166 -28.33 16.19 4.20
C PRO A 166 -27.48 15.40 5.20
N LYS A 167 -27.88 14.17 5.55
CA LYS A 167 -27.15 13.27 6.45
C LYS A 167 -26.27 12.26 5.71
N ALA A 168 -26.34 12.21 4.38
CA ALA A 168 -25.57 11.26 3.59
C ALA A 168 -24.06 11.47 3.82
N LYS A 169 -23.40 10.40 4.26
CA LYS A 169 -21.94 10.30 4.32
C LYS A 169 -21.42 9.84 2.96
N MET A 170 -20.67 10.69 2.29
CA MET A 170 -20.08 10.41 0.99
C MET A 170 -18.64 9.93 1.16
N VAL A 171 -18.31 8.76 0.60
CA VAL A 171 -16.99 8.14 0.66
C VAL A 171 -16.44 7.98 -0.75
N ILE A 172 -15.19 8.41 -0.99
CA ILE A 172 -14.48 8.16 -2.24
C ILE A 172 -13.54 6.97 -2.09
N LYS A 173 -13.60 6.02 -3.01
CA LYS A 173 -12.71 4.86 -3.07
C LYS A 173 -11.56 5.16 -4.04
N TYR A 174 -10.33 5.10 -3.56
CA TYR A 174 -9.14 5.24 -4.39
C TYR A 174 -8.62 3.85 -4.82
N PRO A 175 -8.17 3.68 -6.08
CA PRO A 175 -7.72 2.39 -6.61
C PRO A 175 -6.33 1.97 -6.08
N ASN A 176 -5.88 0.76 -6.37
CA ASN A 176 -4.53 0.31 -5.98
C ASN A 176 -3.35 1.02 -6.65
N TRP A 177 -3.54 1.71 -7.77
CA TRP A 177 -2.46 2.32 -8.56
C TRP A 177 -2.02 3.71 -8.07
N TYR A 178 -1.66 3.80 -6.80
CA TYR A 178 -1.47 5.07 -6.07
C TYR A 178 -0.44 6.06 -6.62
N GLU A 179 0.51 5.60 -7.44
CA GLU A 179 1.53 6.46 -8.07
C GLU A 179 0.96 7.29 -9.25
N HIS A 180 -0.23 6.93 -9.76
CA HIS A 180 -0.79 7.48 -11.00
C HIS A 180 -2.15 8.18 -10.82
N TYR A 181 -2.56 8.45 -9.58
CA TYR A 181 -3.85 9.06 -9.27
C TYR A 181 -4.12 10.35 -10.06
N GLN A 182 -3.18 11.29 -10.02
CA GLN A 182 -3.25 12.58 -10.69
C GLN A 182 -3.43 12.46 -12.21
N ASP A 183 -2.82 11.45 -12.84
CA ASP A 183 -2.91 11.23 -14.28
C ASP A 183 -4.30 10.82 -14.75
N SER A 184 -5.18 10.46 -13.84
CA SER A 184 -6.55 10.07 -14.15
C SER A 184 -7.60 10.89 -13.39
N GLY A 185 -7.14 11.84 -12.58
CA GLY A 185 -7.98 12.85 -11.91
C GLY A 185 -8.33 12.55 -10.46
N TYR A 186 -7.74 11.55 -9.82
CA TYR A 186 -7.84 11.38 -8.37
C TYR A 186 -6.97 12.42 -7.66
N ASP A 187 -7.59 13.23 -6.83
CA ASP A 187 -6.97 14.38 -6.18
C ASP A 187 -6.84 14.15 -4.67
N LEU A 188 -5.68 13.65 -4.23
CA LEU A 188 -5.42 13.37 -2.82
C LEU A 188 -5.32 14.61 -1.91
N GLU A 189 -5.21 15.81 -2.48
CA GLU A 189 -5.15 17.05 -1.70
C GLU A 189 -6.56 17.56 -1.39
N ASP A 190 -7.40 17.65 -2.43
CA ASP A 190 -8.70 18.31 -2.33
C ASP A 190 -9.89 17.35 -2.13
N GLU A 191 -9.93 16.18 -2.78
CA GLU A 191 -11.08 15.27 -2.64
C GLU A 191 -11.27 14.74 -1.20
N PRO A 192 -10.22 14.43 -0.42
CA PRO A 192 -10.39 14.09 0.99
C PRO A 192 -11.00 15.20 1.84
N GLN A 193 -11.03 16.46 1.35
CA GLN A 193 -11.74 17.57 2.00
C GLN A 193 -13.19 17.71 1.51
N ILE A 194 -13.49 17.24 0.30
CA ILE A 194 -14.82 17.26 -0.31
C ILE A 194 -15.69 16.11 0.21
N PHE A 195 -15.11 14.92 0.33
CA PHE A 195 -15.78 13.70 0.81
C PHE A 195 -15.69 13.56 2.33
N ASP A 196 -16.69 12.93 2.93
CA ASP A 196 -16.75 12.68 4.39
C ASP A 196 -15.75 11.59 4.82
N GLY A 197 -15.35 10.70 3.91
CA GLY A 197 -14.31 9.70 4.14
C GLY A 197 -13.67 9.20 2.86
N VAL A 198 -12.59 8.43 3.02
CA VAL A 198 -11.88 7.76 1.93
C VAL A 198 -11.95 6.24 2.12
N TYR A 199 -11.67 5.48 1.05
CA TYR A 199 -11.59 4.03 1.08
C TYR A 199 -10.46 3.56 0.16
N THR A 200 -9.79 2.45 0.50
CA THR A 200 -8.48 2.12 -0.08
C THR A 200 -8.52 0.87 -0.97
N GLY A 201 -7.98 0.99 -2.18
CA GLY A 201 -7.58 -0.12 -3.03
C GLY A 201 -6.38 -0.85 -2.47
N THR A 202 -6.62 -2.10 -2.03
CA THR A 202 -5.59 -2.98 -1.46
C THR A 202 -5.37 -4.22 -2.30
N GLU A 203 -6.03 -4.31 -3.45
CA GLU A 203 -5.90 -5.40 -4.38
C GLU A 203 -4.54 -5.41 -5.06
N THR A 204 -3.95 -6.60 -5.13
CA THR A 204 -2.64 -6.86 -5.75
C THR A 204 -2.84 -7.81 -6.93
N ARG A 205 -1.77 -8.11 -7.67
CA ARG A 205 -1.81 -9.06 -8.78
C ARG A 205 -0.62 -10.00 -8.72
N ASN A 206 -0.64 -11.03 -9.55
CA ASN A 206 0.55 -11.85 -9.75
C ASN A 206 1.66 -10.99 -10.36
N PRO A 207 2.77 -10.73 -9.65
CA PRO A 207 3.78 -9.77 -10.11
C PRO A 207 4.55 -10.22 -11.36
N THR A 208 4.34 -11.45 -11.85
CA THR A 208 5.06 -12.02 -13.00
C THR A 208 4.18 -12.24 -14.22
N TYR A 209 2.90 -12.58 -14.04
CA TYR A 209 2.05 -13.09 -15.13
C TYR A 209 0.85 -12.18 -15.44
N THR A 210 0.85 -10.93 -14.97
CA THR A 210 -0.23 -9.97 -15.21
C THR A 210 0.29 -8.66 -15.76
N GLN A 211 -0.55 -7.96 -16.49
CA GLN A 211 -0.30 -6.65 -17.08
C GLN A 211 -0.14 -5.54 -16.04
N GLN A 212 -0.74 -5.68 -14.85
CA GLN A 212 -0.63 -4.67 -13.80
C GLN A 212 0.56 -4.98 -12.87
N HIS A 213 1.34 -3.95 -12.58
CA HIS A 213 2.52 -4.03 -11.71
C HIS A 213 2.13 -3.70 -10.26
N LEU A 214 1.48 -4.64 -9.58
CA LEU A 214 0.90 -4.42 -8.26
C LEU A 214 1.53 -5.35 -7.21
N PRO A 215 2.68 -4.95 -6.62
CA PRO A 215 3.47 -5.80 -5.72
C PRO A 215 2.76 -6.04 -4.38
N LYS A 216 3.11 -7.13 -3.70
CA LYS A 216 2.36 -7.63 -2.54
C LYS A 216 2.23 -6.65 -1.38
N TYR A 217 3.30 -5.92 -1.03
CA TYR A 217 3.28 -4.98 0.12
C TYR A 217 2.35 -3.78 -0.09
N LEU A 218 1.87 -3.56 -1.32
CA LEU A 218 0.94 -2.49 -1.70
C LEU A 218 -0.31 -2.48 -0.83
N SER A 219 -0.89 -3.63 -0.52
CA SER A 219 -2.09 -3.72 0.32
C SER A 219 -1.90 -3.06 1.69
N TYR A 220 -0.71 -3.16 2.28
CA TYR A 220 -0.38 -2.50 3.54
C TYR A 220 -0.02 -1.03 3.31
N PHE A 221 0.89 -0.77 2.35
CA PHE A 221 1.44 0.57 2.13
C PHE A 221 0.37 1.57 1.71
N ASN A 222 -0.49 1.23 0.75
CA ASN A 222 -1.53 2.14 0.27
C ASN A 222 -2.58 2.42 1.37
N MET A 223 -2.94 1.39 2.15
CA MET A 223 -3.84 1.55 3.30
C MET A 223 -3.28 2.53 4.34
N ARG A 224 -1.98 2.41 4.66
CA ARG A 224 -1.29 3.38 5.53
C ARG A 224 -1.20 4.77 4.91
N TYR A 225 -0.95 4.86 3.61
CA TYR A 225 -0.84 6.14 2.92
C TYR A 225 -2.16 6.91 2.99
N LEU A 226 -3.28 6.28 2.61
CA LEU A 226 -4.59 6.92 2.67
C LEU A 226 -5.09 7.18 4.09
N GLU A 227 -4.68 6.37 5.08
CA GLU A 227 -4.89 6.71 6.50
C GLU A 227 -4.14 8.01 6.87
N ASN A 228 -2.92 8.22 6.37
CA ASN A 228 -2.18 9.45 6.62
C ASN A 228 -2.66 10.65 5.78
N VAL A 229 -3.33 10.41 4.65
CA VAL A 229 -4.02 11.46 3.87
C VAL A 229 -5.30 11.91 4.57
N ALA A 230 -6.08 10.98 5.10
CA ALA A 230 -7.35 11.27 5.79
C ALA A 230 -7.43 10.55 7.14
N PRO A 231 -6.66 11.01 8.16
CA PRO A 231 -6.60 10.36 9.47
C PRO A 231 -7.99 10.14 10.08
N GLU A 232 -8.22 8.93 10.58
CA GLU A 232 -9.46 8.43 11.15
C GLU A 232 -10.66 8.35 10.19
N ARG A 233 -10.53 8.88 8.98
CA ARG A 233 -11.58 8.95 7.96
C ARG A 233 -11.37 7.96 6.80
N ASN A 234 -10.33 7.14 6.84
CA ASN A 234 -10.20 5.99 5.97
C ASN A 234 -11.09 4.84 6.49
N GLY A 235 -12.13 4.51 5.72
CA GLY A 235 -13.15 3.54 6.09
C GLY A 235 -12.65 2.10 6.08
N GLY A 236 -11.67 1.78 5.22
CA GLY A 236 -11.18 0.42 5.07
C GLY A 236 -10.45 0.16 3.75
N GLY A 237 -10.15 -1.12 3.52
CA GLY A 237 -9.54 -1.60 2.29
C GLY A 237 -10.45 -2.58 1.53
N TRP A 238 -10.32 -2.65 0.21
CA TRP A 238 -11.01 -3.63 -0.62
C TRP A 238 -10.03 -4.48 -1.42
N TYR A 239 -10.46 -5.70 -1.75
CA TYR A 239 -9.69 -6.60 -2.59
C TYR A 239 -10.59 -7.58 -3.34
N ASP A 240 -10.05 -8.15 -4.42
CA ASP A 240 -10.74 -9.07 -5.32
C ASP A 240 -9.94 -10.37 -5.53
N PRO A 241 -10.55 -11.43 -6.09
CA PRO A 241 -9.85 -12.67 -6.39
C PRO A 241 -9.13 -12.66 -7.76
N TYR A 242 -9.24 -11.58 -8.53
CA TYR A 242 -8.77 -11.53 -9.90
C TYR A 242 -7.25 -11.56 -9.97
N GLU A 243 -6.74 -12.43 -10.85
CA GLU A 243 -5.31 -12.65 -11.10
C GLU A 243 -4.46 -12.92 -9.83
N CYS A 244 -5.12 -13.35 -8.75
CA CYS A 244 -4.53 -13.64 -7.44
C CYS A 244 -4.73 -15.10 -7.01
N SER A 245 -5.13 -15.99 -7.93
CA SER A 245 -5.42 -17.40 -7.67
C SER A 245 -4.22 -18.35 -7.90
N TYR A 246 -3.04 -17.82 -8.21
CA TYR A 246 -1.83 -18.59 -8.52
C TYR A 246 -1.23 -19.33 -7.32
N ASN A 247 -1.62 -18.97 -6.09
CA ASN A 247 -1.50 -19.83 -4.91
C ASN A 247 -2.56 -19.42 -3.87
N LEU A 248 -2.84 -20.29 -2.89
CA LEU A 248 -3.89 -20.03 -1.89
C LEU A 248 -3.56 -18.82 -0.99
N THR A 249 -2.28 -18.51 -0.79
CA THR A 249 -1.85 -17.43 0.11
C THR A 249 -1.83 -16.06 -0.56
N SER A 250 -1.82 -15.96 -1.89
CA SER A 250 -1.82 -14.66 -2.58
C SER A 250 -3.13 -13.91 -2.38
N TYR A 251 -4.27 -14.60 -2.50
CA TYR A 251 -5.56 -13.98 -2.18
C TYR A 251 -5.62 -13.57 -0.69
N ALA A 252 -5.20 -14.46 0.22
CA ALA A 252 -5.18 -14.22 1.66
C ALA A 252 -4.26 -13.06 2.07
N GLN A 253 -3.14 -12.87 1.38
CA GLN A 253 -2.16 -11.81 1.67
C GLN A 253 -2.77 -10.41 1.57
N GLN A 254 -3.67 -10.18 0.61
CA GLN A 254 -4.38 -8.91 0.48
C GLN A 254 -5.16 -8.58 1.76
N ALA A 255 -5.93 -9.55 2.26
CA ALA A 255 -6.71 -9.40 3.49
C ALA A 255 -5.81 -9.23 4.73
N TYR A 256 -4.76 -10.05 4.86
CA TYR A 256 -3.81 -9.94 5.97
C TYR A 256 -3.19 -8.54 6.03
N LEU A 257 -2.63 -8.07 4.92
CA LEU A 257 -1.90 -6.81 4.87
C LEU A 257 -2.82 -5.59 5.09
N THR A 258 -4.05 -5.65 4.59
CA THR A 258 -5.09 -4.65 4.86
C THR A 258 -5.40 -4.56 6.36
N LEU A 259 -5.55 -5.71 7.03
CA LEU A 259 -5.81 -5.75 8.47
C LEU A 259 -4.56 -5.37 9.29
N PHE A 260 -3.36 -5.74 8.85
CA PHE A 260 -2.12 -5.35 9.53
C PHE A 260 -1.92 -3.83 9.51
N ALA A 261 -2.41 -3.15 8.48
CA ALA A 261 -2.46 -1.70 8.37
C ALA A 261 -3.58 -1.04 9.23
N LYS A 262 -4.34 -1.85 9.99
CA LYS A 262 -5.44 -1.46 10.90
C LYS A 262 -6.68 -0.89 10.21
N ALA A 263 -7.02 -1.41 9.03
CA ALA A 263 -8.29 -1.09 8.37
C ALA A 263 -9.50 -1.40 9.27
N LYS A 264 -10.45 -0.44 9.35
CA LYS A 264 -11.70 -0.57 10.13
C LYS A 264 -12.69 -1.52 9.45
N GLU A 265 -12.65 -1.56 8.11
CA GLU A 265 -13.44 -2.43 7.26
C GLU A 265 -12.56 -3.15 6.23
N VAL A 266 -12.96 -4.37 5.90
CA VAL A 266 -12.33 -5.21 4.87
C VAL A 266 -13.42 -5.66 3.91
N MET A 267 -13.39 -5.10 2.69
CA MET A 267 -14.40 -5.32 1.66
C MET A 267 -13.94 -6.38 0.67
N MET A 268 -14.73 -7.44 0.54
CA MET A 268 -14.54 -8.47 -0.48
C MET A 268 -15.34 -8.07 -1.72
N PHE A 269 -14.64 -7.88 -2.84
CA PHE A 269 -15.27 -7.65 -4.13
C PHE A 269 -15.24 -8.93 -4.97
N SER A 270 -16.34 -9.34 -5.58
CA SER A 270 -17.72 -8.82 -5.51
C SER A 270 -18.68 -9.95 -5.20
N LEU A 271 -19.94 -9.65 -4.85
CA LEU A 271 -20.97 -10.66 -4.60
C LEU A 271 -21.00 -11.75 -5.68
N GLY A 272 -20.99 -11.38 -6.96
CA GLY A 272 -20.95 -12.31 -8.08
C GLY A 272 -19.71 -13.19 -8.09
N SER A 273 -18.52 -12.62 -7.86
CA SER A 273 -17.27 -13.37 -7.76
C SER A 273 -17.27 -14.33 -6.56
N LEU A 274 -17.74 -13.88 -5.40
CA LEU A 274 -17.79 -14.70 -4.17
C LEU A 274 -18.75 -15.89 -4.29
N LEU A 275 -19.75 -15.80 -5.18
CA LEU A 275 -20.69 -16.87 -5.49
C LEU A 275 -20.33 -17.65 -6.77
N ASN A 276 -19.24 -17.30 -7.45
CA ASN A 276 -18.78 -17.99 -8.66
C ASN A 276 -17.96 -19.24 -8.26
N PRO A 277 -18.26 -20.43 -8.82
CA PRO A 277 -17.48 -21.64 -8.58
C PRO A 277 -15.96 -21.49 -8.80
N GLU A 278 -15.55 -20.64 -9.75
CA GLU A 278 -14.12 -20.35 -10.04
C GLU A 278 -13.38 -19.82 -8.80
N TYR A 279 -14.05 -19.04 -7.96
CA TYR A 279 -13.48 -18.42 -6.75
C TYR A 279 -13.97 -19.06 -5.46
N SER A 280 -14.52 -20.28 -5.53
CA SER A 280 -15.16 -20.97 -4.40
C SER A 280 -14.27 -21.13 -3.14
N LEU A 281 -12.94 -21.13 -3.31
CA LEU A 281 -11.98 -21.20 -2.19
C LEU A 281 -11.80 -19.87 -1.43
N CYS A 282 -12.13 -18.73 -2.04
CA CYS A 282 -11.90 -17.40 -1.47
C CYS A 282 -12.69 -17.19 -0.17
N ILE A 283 -13.96 -17.62 -0.16
CA ILE A 283 -14.85 -17.46 1.00
C ILE A 283 -14.39 -18.28 2.22
N PRO A 284 -14.10 -19.59 2.12
CA PRO A 284 -13.52 -20.35 3.22
C PRO A 284 -12.17 -19.79 3.72
N ILE A 285 -11.30 -19.33 2.80
CA ILE A 285 -10.02 -18.71 3.15
C ILE A 285 -10.25 -17.45 3.99
N ASN A 286 -11.10 -16.54 3.53
CA ASN A 286 -11.45 -15.32 4.28
C ASN A 286 -12.05 -15.66 5.64
N GLY A 287 -12.95 -16.64 5.72
CA GLY A 287 -13.55 -17.07 6.97
C GLY A 287 -12.52 -17.48 8.02
N GLN A 288 -11.63 -18.40 7.66
CA GLN A 288 -10.57 -18.86 8.57
C GLN A 288 -9.59 -17.73 8.92
N LEU A 289 -9.17 -16.96 7.92
CA LEU A 289 -8.24 -15.83 8.10
C LEU A 289 -8.80 -14.78 9.05
N PHE A 290 -10.05 -14.38 8.86
CA PHE A 290 -10.70 -13.35 9.66
C PHE A 290 -10.85 -13.79 11.12
N GLU A 291 -11.22 -15.04 11.36
CA GLU A 291 -11.26 -15.58 12.73
C GLU A 291 -9.89 -15.58 13.40
N ASP A 292 -8.83 -15.90 12.65
CA ASP A 292 -7.48 -15.93 13.21
C ASP A 292 -6.96 -14.52 13.50
N VAL A 293 -7.16 -13.57 12.59
CA VAL A 293 -6.73 -12.17 12.77
C VAL A 293 -7.51 -11.49 13.89
N ASP A 294 -8.84 -11.72 14.00
CA ASP A 294 -9.67 -11.10 15.04
C ASP A 294 -9.24 -11.49 16.47
N LYS A 295 -8.56 -12.63 16.66
CA LYS A 295 -8.05 -13.05 17.98
C LYS A 295 -6.92 -12.17 18.51
N TYR A 296 -6.14 -11.53 17.62
CA TYR A 296 -4.95 -10.77 18.02
C TYR A 296 -4.94 -9.32 17.53
N LEU A 297 -5.75 -8.93 16.54
CA LEU A 297 -5.72 -7.58 15.97
C LEU A 297 -5.94 -6.47 17.00
N GLY A 298 -6.82 -6.72 17.99
CA GLY A 298 -7.08 -5.80 19.10
C GLY A 298 -5.97 -5.73 20.16
N LYS A 299 -5.00 -6.65 20.13
CA LYS A 299 -3.81 -6.63 20.99
C LYS A 299 -2.66 -5.81 20.39
N LEU A 300 -2.74 -5.51 19.09
CA LEU A 300 -1.76 -4.70 18.37
C LEU A 300 -2.05 -3.21 18.54
N GLY A 301 -1.00 -2.40 18.57
CA GLY A 301 -1.07 -0.95 18.63
C GLY A 301 -1.39 -0.31 17.27
N ASN A 302 -0.97 0.93 17.10
CA ASN A 302 -1.00 1.63 15.81
C ASN A 302 0.26 1.29 15.00
N PRO A 303 0.16 1.15 13.67
CA PRO A 303 1.31 0.81 12.85
C PRO A 303 2.37 1.92 12.91
N ILE A 304 3.64 1.53 12.98
CA ILE A 304 4.79 2.43 12.92
C ILE A 304 5.83 1.89 11.95
N GLY A 305 6.67 2.78 11.45
CA GLY A 305 7.74 2.43 10.52
C GLY A 305 8.65 3.62 10.23
N VAL A 306 9.56 3.42 9.28
CA VAL A 306 10.39 4.48 8.73
C VAL A 306 9.50 5.44 7.95
N ALA A 307 9.64 6.74 8.20
CA ALA A 307 8.83 7.74 7.53
C ALA A 307 9.22 7.82 6.05
N CYS A 308 8.28 7.53 5.14
CA CYS A 308 8.48 7.62 3.70
C CYS A 308 7.73 8.82 3.16
N TYR A 309 8.43 9.87 2.71
CA TYR A 309 7.76 11.04 2.19
C TYR A 309 7.31 10.79 0.74
N LEU A 310 6.00 10.82 0.51
CA LEU A 310 5.37 10.68 -0.79
C LEU A 310 4.43 11.88 -1.00
N PRO A 311 4.91 12.99 -1.59
CA PRO A 311 4.09 14.19 -1.78
C PRO A 311 2.80 13.89 -2.58
N PHE A 312 1.76 14.69 -2.36
CA PHE A 312 0.57 14.65 -3.21
C PHE A 312 0.93 14.82 -4.70
N HIS A 313 0.25 14.05 -5.54
CA HIS A 313 0.37 14.07 -7.00
C HIS A 313 1.82 13.86 -7.51
N SER A 314 2.67 13.23 -6.71
CA SER A 314 4.04 12.89 -7.10
C SER A 314 4.13 11.52 -7.77
N HIS A 315 5.22 11.29 -8.52
CA HIS A 315 5.53 10.03 -9.20
C HIS A 315 7.05 9.88 -9.40
N GLY A 316 7.50 8.68 -9.72
CA GLY A 316 8.92 8.35 -9.88
C GLY A 316 9.35 7.26 -8.91
N GLU A 317 10.09 6.28 -9.43
CA GLU A 317 10.33 5.01 -8.74
C GLU A 317 9.04 4.30 -8.30
N ASP A 318 8.07 4.25 -9.21
CA ASP A 318 6.71 3.76 -8.93
C ASP A 318 6.71 2.41 -8.22
N TYR A 319 6.02 2.35 -7.09
CA TYR A 319 5.88 1.17 -6.24
C TYR A 319 7.17 0.65 -5.60
N LEU A 320 8.32 1.32 -5.72
CA LEU A 320 9.59 0.88 -5.13
C LEU A 320 9.48 0.66 -3.61
N HIS A 321 8.71 1.50 -2.92
CA HIS A 321 8.37 1.33 -1.51
C HIS A 321 7.88 -0.08 -1.19
N ASN A 322 7.04 -0.65 -2.06
CA ASN A 322 6.51 -1.99 -1.85
C ASN A 322 7.59 -3.07 -1.98
N TYR A 323 8.61 -2.84 -2.81
CA TYR A 323 9.77 -3.72 -2.90
C TYR A 323 10.63 -3.64 -1.64
N ILE A 324 10.88 -2.44 -1.15
CA ILE A 324 11.62 -2.20 0.10
C ILE A 324 10.89 -2.81 1.30
N GLY A 325 9.56 -2.67 1.38
CA GLY A 325 8.75 -3.27 2.44
C GLY A 325 8.86 -4.80 2.48
N MET A 326 9.00 -5.45 1.32
CA MET A 326 9.24 -6.89 1.20
C MET A 326 10.64 -7.32 1.64
N LEU A 327 11.56 -6.38 1.90
CA LEU A 327 12.82 -6.66 2.59
C LEU A 327 12.64 -6.80 4.11
N GLY A 328 11.44 -6.58 4.66
CA GLY A 328 11.22 -6.63 6.11
C GLY A 328 11.63 -5.33 6.79
N ILE A 329 11.43 -4.22 6.08
CA ILE A 329 11.56 -2.86 6.59
C ILE A 329 10.12 -2.34 6.75
N PRO A 330 9.68 -1.93 7.95
CA PRO A 330 8.34 -1.40 8.13
C PRO A 330 8.34 0.05 7.64
N LEU A 331 7.46 0.36 6.71
CA LEU A 331 7.36 1.68 6.08
C LEU A 331 6.08 2.38 6.55
N GLU A 332 6.19 3.68 6.80
CA GLU A 332 5.07 4.54 7.17
C GLU A 332 5.01 5.73 6.19
N PRO A 333 4.20 5.64 5.11
CA PRO A 333 4.10 6.67 4.09
C PRO A 333 3.44 7.95 4.61
N ARG A 334 4.01 9.12 4.29
CA ARG A 334 3.54 10.43 4.72
C ARG A 334 3.30 11.34 3.50
N PRO A 335 2.10 11.93 3.33
CA PRO A 335 1.84 12.90 2.28
C PRO A 335 2.51 14.26 2.51
N THR A 336 2.89 14.54 3.76
CA THR A 336 3.59 15.75 4.20
C THR A 336 4.98 15.40 4.70
N TYR A 337 5.96 16.29 4.47
CA TYR A 337 7.34 16.03 4.87
C TYR A 337 7.46 15.83 6.40
N PRO A 338 8.07 14.72 6.88
CA PRO A 338 8.10 14.38 8.29
C PRO A 338 9.28 15.05 9.02
N GLU A 339 9.15 16.34 9.35
CA GLU A 339 10.24 17.12 9.98
C GLU A 339 10.72 16.57 11.33
N ASP A 340 9.87 15.84 12.05
CA ASP A 340 10.14 15.27 13.37
C ASP A 340 10.68 13.83 13.33
N ALA A 341 10.76 13.23 12.15
CA ALA A 341 11.22 11.86 12.00
C ALA A 341 12.74 11.75 12.15
N VAL A 342 13.17 10.77 12.95
CA VAL A 342 14.59 10.47 13.17
C VAL A 342 15.22 9.65 12.04
N THR A 343 14.39 9.00 11.21
CA THR A 343 14.82 8.28 10.01
C THR A 343 13.79 8.52 8.91
N ILE A 344 14.26 9.07 7.78
CA ILE A 344 13.43 9.48 6.64
C ILE A 344 13.91 8.72 5.40
N PHE A 345 12.99 8.12 4.66
CA PHE A 345 13.26 7.49 3.37
C PHE A 345 12.63 8.28 2.23
N LEU A 346 13.42 8.60 1.20
CA LEU A 346 13.02 9.39 0.04
C LEU A 346 13.35 8.65 -1.26
N THR A 347 12.33 8.41 -2.08
CA THR A 347 12.45 7.90 -3.45
C THR A 347 12.41 9.05 -4.45
N GLU A 348 12.57 8.74 -5.74
CA GLU A 348 12.54 9.72 -6.84
C GLU A 348 11.35 10.68 -6.76
N SER A 349 10.15 10.19 -6.43
CA SER A 349 8.93 11.01 -6.29
C SER A 349 9.05 12.18 -5.30
N ALA A 350 9.84 12.06 -4.24
CA ALA A 350 10.08 13.17 -3.30
C ALA A 350 10.78 14.37 -3.94
N ALA A 351 11.46 14.20 -5.09
CA ALA A 351 12.09 15.29 -5.83
C ALA A 351 11.08 16.21 -6.55
N MET A 352 9.79 15.87 -6.59
CA MET A 352 8.75 16.77 -7.08
C MET A 352 8.41 17.90 -6.09
N ASP A 353 8.86 17.82 -4.84
CA ASP A 353 8.85 18.95 -3.92
C ASP A 353 10.07 19.85 -4.19
N GLU A 354 9.82 21.04 -4.74
CA GLU A 354 10.86 22.01 -5.11
C GLU A 354 11.78 22.41 -3.93
N ASN A 355 11.31 22.26 -2.69
CA ASN A 355 12.05 22.62 -1.48
C ASN A 355 12.72 21.41 -0.81
N ILE A 356 12.68 20.22 -1.42
CA ILE A 356 13.11 18.98 -0.77
C ILE A 356 14.57 19.02 -0.29
N ILE A 357 15.48 19.64 -1.04
CA ILE A 357 16.90 19.73 -0.66
C ILE A 357 17.08 20.52 0.65
N PHE A 358 16.34 21.61 0.83
CA PHE A 358 16.38 22.38 2.08
C PHE A 358 15.78 21.60 3.25
N LYS A 359 14.69 20.87 3.02
CA LYS A 359 14.06 20.02 4.04
C LYS A 359 15.02 18.90 4.49
N VAL A 360 15.66 18.21 3.54
CA VAL A 360 16.68 17.20 3.81
C VAL A 360 17.85 17.77 4.59
N GLN A 361 18.38 18.92 4.16
CA GLN A 361 19.48 19.58 4.87
C GLN A 361 19.11 19.86 6.33
N LYS A 362 17.91 20.42 6.57
CA LYS A 362 17.43 20.73 7.92
C LYS A 362 17.37 19.47 8.78
N SER A 363 16.73 18.41 8.30
CA SER A 363 16.61 17.14 9.03
C SER A 363 17.97 16.54 9.41
N LEU A 364 18.94 16.55 8.49
CA LEU A 364 20.31 16.10 8.75
C LEU A 364 21.01 16.97 9.81
N MET A 365 20.85 18.28 9.75
CA MET A 365 21.41 19.21 10.74
C MET A 365 20.79 19.02 12.14
N ASP A 366 19.52 18.63 12.19
CA ASP A 366 18.78 18.33 13.42
C ASP A 366 19.08 16.93 13.98
N GLY A 367 19.74 16.07 13.21
CA GLY A 367 20.27 14.77 13.66
C GLY A 367 19.51 13.54 13.15
N ALA A 368 18.57 13.73 12.23
CA ALA A 368 17.89 12.65 11.55
C ALA A 368 18.82 11.96 10.54
N ASP A 369 18.59 10.67 10.32
CA ASP A 369 19.17 9.96 9.20
C ASP A 369 18.24 10.04 7.99
N VAL A 370 18.78 10.45 6.85
CA VAL A 370 18.02 10.55 5.60
C VAL A 370 18.57 9.52 4.63
N ILE A 371 17.70 8.65 4.13
CA ILE A 371 18.02 7.59 3.18
C ILE A 371 17.39 7.96 1.86
N VAL A 372 18.19 8.08 0.81
CA VAL A 372 17.73 8.43 -0.53
C VAL A 372 18.10 7.35 -1.53
N THR A 373 17.29 7.18 -2.57
CA THR A 373 17.59 6.25 -3.66
C THR A 373 18.50 6.87 -4.72
N SER A 374 19.07 6.05 -5.60
CA SER A 374 19.71 6.53 -6.82
C SER A 374 18.76 7.31 -7.73
N GLY A 375 17.47 6.98 -7.78
CA GLY A 375 16.46 7.76 -8.51
C GLY A 375 16.30 9.17 -7.94
N PHE A 376 16.15 9.29 -6.61
CA PHE A 376 16.13 10.59 -5.92
C PHE A 376 17.40 11.39 -6.16
N LEU A 377 18.57 10.76 -6.06
CA LEU A 377 19.86 11.41 -6.30
C LEU A 377 19.92 12.03 -7.70
N LYS A 378 19.42 11.33 -8.72
CA LYS A 378 19.35 11.80 -10.10
C LYS A 378 18.36 12.95 -10.26
N ALA A 379 17.12 12.78 -9.78
CA ALA A 379 16.05 13.76 -9.94
C ALA A 379 16.28 15.05 -9.15
N SER A 380 16.97 14.98 -8.02
CA SER A 380 17.26 16.13 -7.16
C SER A 380 18.57 16.85 -7.50
N ALA A 381 19.37 16.35 -8.45
CA ALA A 381 20.60 17.01 -8.89
C ALA A 381 20.36 18.44 -9.44
N PRO A 382 19.35 18.70 -10.30
CA PRO A 382 19.01 20.06 -10.75
C PRO A 382 18.53 20.97 -9.62
N LEU A 383 18.00 20.40 -8.53
CA LEU A 383 17.56 21.13 -7.33
C LEU A 383 18.72 21.51 -6.41
N GLY A 384 19.95 21.10 -6.74
CA GLY A 384 21.16 21.49 -6.01
C GLY A 384 21.68 20.45 -5.02
N PHE A 385 21.33 19.15 -5.19
CA PHE A 385 21.83 18.07 -4.33
C PHE A 385 23.36 18.15 -4.11
N GLN A 386 24.16 18.20 -5.18
CA GLN A 386 25.63 18.21 -5.06
C GLN A 386 26.17 19.52 -4.48
N LYS A 387 25.43 20.62 -4.61
CA LYS A 387 25.82 21.92 -4.06
C LYS A 387 25.62 21.95 -2.54
N MET A 388 24.57 21.31 -2.04
CA MET A 388 24.14 21.46 -0.65
C MET A 388 24.45 20.26 0.24
N LEU A 389 24.42 19.05 -0.30
CA LEU A 389 24.44 17.81 0.48
C LEU A 389 25.76 17.03 0.33
N ALA A 390 26.02 16.44 -0.84
CA ALA A 390 27.20 15.60 -1.06
C ALA A 390 27.59 15.52 -2.54
N ASN A 391 28.89 15.39 -2.84
CA ASN A 391 29.39 15.25 -4.21
C ASN A 391 29.32 13.80 -4.71
N VAL A 392 28.09 13.31 -4.86
CA VAL A 392 27.77 11.99 -5.42
C VAL A 392 26.88 12.17 -6.65
N ARG A 393 27.10 11.38 -7.71
CA ARG A 393 26.32 11.47 -8.96
C ARG A 393 26.01 10.09 -9.52
N VAL A 394 24.81 9.94 -10.07
CA VAL A 394 24.46 8.78 -10.91
C VAL A 394 25.05 9.00 -12.30
N THR A 395 25.76 8.01 -12.83
CA THR A 395 26.29 8.04 -14.20
C THR A 395 25.37 7.33 -15.18
N ASP A 396 25.63 7.46 -16.48
CA ASP A 396 24.94 6.66 -17.51
C ASP A 396 25.47 5.22 -17.62
N ARG A 397 26.50 4.86 -16.85
CA ARG A 397 27.12 3.54 -16.85
C ARG A 397 26.37 2.60 -15.93
N LYS A 398 26.37 1.31 -16.30
CA LYS A 398 25.75 0.23 -15.54
C LYS A 398 26.70 -0.96 -15.47
N ALA A 399 26.58 -1.78 -14.44
CA ALA A 399 27.37 -2.99 -14.28
C ALA A 399 26.50 -4.15 -13.79
N PHE A 400 26.75 -5.34 -14.33
CA PHE A 400 26.23 -6.57 -13.76
C PHE A 400 27.08 -6.95 -12.55
N VAL A 401 26.43 -7.18 -11.41
CA VAL A 401 27.09 -7.65 -10.19
C VAL A 401 26.37 -8.88 -9.65
N ASN A 402 27.14 -9.85 -9.17
CA ASN A 402 26.62 -10.99 -8.40
C ASN A 402 27.45 -11.30 -7.16
N ARG A 403 28.59 -10.60 -6.97
CA ARG A 403 29.45 -10.69 -5.79
C ARG A 403 29.42 -9.38 -5.05
N TYR A 404 29.37 -9.45 -3.73
CA TYR A 404 29.15 -8.29 -2.86
C TYR A 404 30.13 -8.27 -1.72
N ALA A 405 30.48 -7.08 -1.27
CA ALA A 405 31.16 -6.87 0.00
C ALA A 405 30.34 -6.01 0.94
N TYR A 406 30.64 -6.13 2.23
CA TYR A 406 30.05 -5.33 3.29
C TYR A 406 31.14 -4.89 4.28
N SER A 407 30.90 -3.76 4.93
CA SER A 407 31.77 -3.21 5.97
C SER A 407 31.09 -3.24 7.34
N ASN A 408 31.84 -3.59 8.38
CA ASN A 408 31.40 -3.53 9.78
C ASN A 408 32.02 -2.35 10.55
N ASP A 409 32.97 -1.62 9.95
CA ASP A 409 33.73 -0.54 10.57
C ASP A 409 33.33 0.85 10.03
N GLY A 410 32.15 0.94 9.43
CA GLY A 410 31.59 2.19 8.91
C GLY A 410 32.07 2.59 7.52
N GLY A 411 32.68 1.66 6.78
CA GLY A 411 33.10 1.79 5.39
C GLY A 411 34.61 1.97 5.18
N ILE A 412 35.44 1.69 6.20
CA ILE A 412 36.90 1.83 6.11
C ILE A 412 37.49 0.60 5.41
N CYS A 413 37.08 -0.60 5.83
CA CYS A 413 37.47 -1.87 5.23
C CYS A 413 36.25 -2.74 4.91
N PHE A 414 36.39 -3.58 3.88
CA PHE A 414 35.47 -4.69 3.66
C PHE A 414 35.90 -5.90 4.46
N GLU A 415 34.92 -6.55 5.09
CA GLU A 415 35.15 -7.67 6.02
C GLU A 415 34.90 -9.04 5.37
N GLY A 416 34.12 -9.08 4.29
CA GLY A 416 33.75 -10.33 3.65
C GLY A 416 33.22 -10.17 2.24
N CYS A 417 33.04 -11.32 1.57
CA CYS A 417 32.47 -11.43 0.24
C CYS A 417 31.27 -12.39 0.29
N GLU A 418 30.15 -11.97 -0.29
CA GLU A 418 28.95 -12.78 -0.47
C GLU A 418 28.62 -12.88 -1.96
N GLU A 419 27.83 -13.87 -2.36
CA GLU A 419 27.47 -14.09 -3.76
C GLU A 419 25.98 -14.41 -3.90
N SER A 420 25.35 -13.88 -4.94
CA SER A 420 23.98 -14.22 -5.35
C SER A 420 24.00 -15.12 -6.60
N THR A 421 22.98 -15.95 -6.74
CA THR A 421 22.83 -16.82 -7.91
C THR A 421 22.43 -16.07 -9.17
N LYS A 422 21.73 -14.93 -9.03
CA LYS A 422 21.34 -14.04 -10.12
C LYS A 422 22.24 -12.80 -10.10
N ALA A 423 22.81 -12.45 -11.25
CA ALA A 423 23.47 -11.17 -11.45
C ALA A 423 22.43 -10.06 -11.66
N MET A 424 22.68 -8.88 -11.09
CA MET A 424 21.77 -7.73 -11.13
C MET A 424 22.45 -6.58 -11.86
N LEU A 425 21.68 -5.82 -12.64
CA LEU A 425 22.18 -4.65 -13.33
C LEU A 425 22.03 -3.42 -12.41
N LEU A 426 23.15 -2.86 -11.97
CA LEU A 426 23.19 -1.67 -11.13
C LEU A 426 23.65 -0.44 -11.91
N PRO A 427 23.03 0.74 -11.70
CA PRO A 427 23.61 2.00 -12.13
C PRO A 427 24.88 2.30 -11.32
N GLN A 428 25.89 2.89 -11.96
CA GLN A 428 27.14 3.25 -11.30
C GLN A 428 27.06 4.66 -10.70
N LEU A 429 27.44 4.79 -9.43
CA LEU A 429 27.60 6.07 -8.76
C LEU A 429 29.06 6.53 -8.80
N GLU A 430 29.28 7.80 -9.10
CA GLU A 430 30.55 8.50 -8.89
C GLU A 430 30.49 9.22 -7.54
N PHE A 431 31.47 8.98 -6.67
CA PHE A 431 31.61 9.61 -5.36
C PHE A 431 33.08 9.90 -5.07
N GLN A 432 33.35 10.71 -4.04
CA GLN A 432 34.71 11.07 -3.64
C GLN A 432 35.16 10.22 -2.44
N THR A 433 36.25 9.47 -2.61
CA THR A 433 36.84 8.64 -1.54
C THR A 433 37.26 9.51 -0.36
N ASN A 434 37.02 9.03 0.87
CA ASN A 434 37.24 9.72 2.16
C ASN A 434 36.29 10.90 2.46
N ASP A 435 35.41 11.29 1.52
CA ASP A 435 34.24 12.14 1.78
C ASP A 435 32.99 11.28 2.03
N THR A 436 32.86 10.21 1.24
CA THR A 436 31.77 9.24 1.27
C THR A 436 32.31 7.84 1.59
N TRP A 437 31.60 7.09 2.44
CA TRP A 437 31.99 5.75 2.89
C TRP A 437 31.09 4.68 2.32
N GLU A 438 31.67 3.65 1.71
CA GLU A 438 30.96 2.53 1.10
C GLU A 438 30.71 1.44 2.14
N LEU A 439 29.43 1.24 2.50
CA LEU A 439 29.03 0.21 3.46
C LEU A 439 28.78 -1.12 2.77
N ILE A 440 28.31 -1.08 1.53
CA ILE A 440 28.03 -2.24 0.70
C ILE A 440 28.46 -1.94 -0.72
N ALA A 441 29.18 -2.88 -1.32
CA ALA A 441 29.71 -2.79 -2.66
C ALA A 441 29.31 -4.02 -3.50
N GLY A 442 29.03 -3.84 -4.78
CA GLY A 442 29.02 -4.89 -5.77
C GLY A 442 30.36 -4.94 -6.50
N PHE A 443 30.98 -6.11 -6.64
CA PHE A 443 32.27 -6.24 -7.34
C PHE A 443 32.09 -6.31 -8.85
N GLY A 444 32.94 -5.58 -9.57
CA GLY A 444 33.21 -5.78 -10.99
C GLY A 444 34.60 -6.38 -11.21
N GLU A 445 35.20 -6.10 -12.38
CA GLU A 445 36.56 -6.54 -12.72
C GLU A 445 37.58 -5.51 -12.22
N ASP A 446 38.35 -5.85 -11.19
CA ASP A 446 39.31 -4.96 -10.52
C ASP A 446 38.73 -3.61 -10.07
N ASN A 447 37.42 -3.56 -9.83
CA ASN A 447 36.71 -2.40 -9.29
C ASN A 447 35.46 -2.82 -8.48
N ASN A 448 34.78 -1.84 -7.91
CA ASN A 448 33.52 -2.03 -7.20
C ASN A 448 32.53 -0.90 -7.53
N PHE A 449 31.27 -1.15 -7.19
CA PHE A 449 30.16 -0.23 -7.40
C PHE A 449 29.32 -0.13 -6.11
N PRO A 450 29.11 1.07 -5.56
CA PRO A 450 28.42 1.23 -4.29
C PRO A 450 26.95 0.84 -4.41
N ILE A 451 26.51 0.01 -3.46
CA ILE A 451 25.09 -0.32 -3.25
C ILE A 451 24.52 0.51 -2.10
N LEU A 452 25.30 0.71 -1.05
CA LEU A 452 24.92 1.55 0.09
C LEU A 452 26.13 2.36 0.53
N ILE A 453 26.00 3.68 0.45
CA ILE A 453 27.01 4.62 0.91
C ILE A 453 26.46 5.51 2.02
N LYS A 454 27.37 5.99 2.87
CA LYS A 454 27.10 6.85 4.02
C LYS A 454 27.93 8.12 3.95
N ILE A 455 27.29 9.25 4.15
CA ILE A 455 27.89 10.56 4.31
C ILE A 455 27.49 11.13 5.66
N LEU A 456 28.45 11.64 6.43
CA LEU A 456 28.16 12.38 7.65
C LEU A 456 27.77 13.81 7.28
N TYR A 457 26.63 14.29 7.77
CA TYR A 457 26.16 15.65 7.48
C TYR A 457 25.51 16.27 8.72
N GLY A 458 26.11 17.33 9.25
CA GLY A 458 25.62 17.95 10.48
C GLY A 458 25.67 16.97 11.66
N LYS A 459 24.51 16.67 12.24
CA LYS A 459 24.35 15.74 13.36
C LYS A 459 23.82 14.36 12.92
N GLY A 460 23.42 14.23 11.67
CA GLY A 460 22.82 13.04 11.09
C GLY A 460 23.69 12.38 10.02
N CYS A 461 23.16 11.34 9.41
CA CYS A 461 23.77 10.65 8.28
C CYS A 461 22.88 10.71 7.04
N LEU A 462 23.47 11.05 5.90
CA LEU A 462 22.86 10.85 4.59
C LEU A 462 23.30 9.50 4.06
N TYR A 463 22.34 8.64 3.75
CA TYR A 463 22.57 7.34 3.11
C TYR A 463 22.04 7.39 1.68
N ILE A 464 22.79 6.81 0.74
CA ILE A 464 22.32 6.63 -0.64
C ILE A 464 22.29 5.14 -0.92
N ILE A 465 21.12 4.62 -1.29
CA ILE A 465 20.92 3.24 -1.74
C ILE A 465 20.80 3.19 -3.27
N THR A 466 21.65 2.42 -3.91
CA THR A 466 21.61 2.19 -5.34
C THR A 466 20.52 1.17 -5.66
N ILE A 467 19.52 1.60 -6.42
CA ILE A 467 18.40 0.74 -6.82
C ILE A 467 18.76 0.05 -8.16
N PRO A 468 18.64 -1.29 -8.26
CA PRO A 468 18.83 -1.98 -9.52
C PRO A 468 17.83 -1.55 -10.59
N GLU A 469 18.18 -1.77 -11.85
CA GLU A 469 17.31 -1.43 -13.00
C GLU A 469 15.99 -2.21 -13.01
N ASP A 470 15.97 -3.40 -12.40
CA ASP A 470 14.76 -4.16 -12.07
C ASP A 470 14.59 -4.14 -10.55
N TYR A 471 13.54 -3.51 -10.03
CA TYR A 471 13.31 -3.44 -8.58
C TYR A 471 13.19 -4.82 -7.92
N GLY A 472 12.72 -5.83 -8.64
CA GLY A 472 12.65 -7.20 -8.15
C GLY A 472 14.02 -7.80 -7.86
N ASP A 473 15.09 -7.25 -8.43
CA ASP A 473 16.44 -7.76 -8.21
C ASP A 473 16.94 -7.56 -6.79
N ILE A 474 16.42 -6.58 -6.04
CA ILE A 474 16.80 -6.39 -4.63
C ILE A 474 16.49 -7.62 -3.77
N TYR A 475 15.58 -8.49 -4.21
CA TYR A 475 15.27 -9.74 -3.52
C TYR A 475 16.38 -10.79 -3.62
N ASN A 476 17.34 -10.62 -4.54
CA ASN A 476 18.46 -11.53 -4.73
C ASN A 476 19.69 -11.16 -3.89
N TYR A 477 19.68 -10.02 -3.19
CA TYR A 477 20.74 -9.69 -2.25
C TYR A 477 20.86 -10.78 -1.17
N PRO A 478 22.07 -11.29 -0.90
CA PRO A 478 22.30 -12.25 0.17
C PRO A 478 21.87 -11.68 1.53
N ARG A 479 21.46 -12.56 2.46
CA ARG A 479 20.99 -12.19 3.81
C ARG A 479 21.94 -11.23 4.54
N LYS A 480 23.25 -11.49 4.47
CA LYS A 480 24.30 -10.64 5.07
C LYS A 480 24.46 -9.27 4.40
N ILE A 481 24.00 -9.11 3.16
CA ILE A 481 23.95 -7.81 2.46
C ILE A 481 22.66 -7.07 2.82
N LEU A 482 21.54 -7.78 2.96
CA LEU A 482 20.28 -7.18 3.41
C LEU A 482 20.33 -6.69 4.85
N PHE A 483 21.11 -7.32 5.71
CA PHE A 483 21.23 -6.96 7.13
C PHE A 483 21.71 -5.50 7.34
N PRO A 484 22.83 -5.02 6.79
CA PRO A 484 23.25 -3.62 6.90
C PRO A 484 22.28 -2.64 6.25
N ILE A 485 21.59 -3.02 5.17
CA ILE A 485 20.50 -2.21 4.62
C ILE A 485 19.41 -2.01 5.68
N ARG A 486 18.91 -3.08 6.29
CA ARG A 486 17.89 -2.98 7.36
C ARG A 486 18.39 -2.18 8.57
N GLN A 487 19.66 -2.29 8.93
CA GLN A 487 20.24 -1.54 10.04
C GLN A 487 20.07 -0.03 9.87
N VAL A 488 20.34 0.48 8.67
CA VAL A 488 20.21 1.91 8.34
C VAL A 488 18.78 2.39 8.50
N PHE A 489 17.79 1.59 8.11
CA PHE A 489 16.37 1.92 8.28
C PHE A 489 15.90 1.79 9.73
N SER A 490 16.51 0.93 10.54
CA SER A 490 15.92 0.48 11.80
C SER A 490 16.33 1.28 13.04
N ARG A 491 16.90 2.50 12.92
CA ARG A 491 17.49 3.23 14.07
C ARG A 491 16.56 3.32 15.28
N ASN A 492 15.29 3.65 15.09
CA ASN A 492 14.26 3.77 16.13
C ASN A 492 13.33 2.54 16.24
N ILE A 493 13.62 1.47 15.50
CA ILE A 493 12.85 0.24 15.57
C ILE A 493 13.52 -0.67 16.62
N PRO A 494 12.79 -1.12 17.66
CA PRO A 494 13.34 -1.88 18.78
C PRO A 494 13.72 -3.34 18.44
N VAL A 495 13.44 -3.78 17.21
CA VAL A 495 13.84 -5.09 16.69
C VAL A 495 14.56 -4.88 15.37
N LEU A 496 15.72 -5.51 15.22
CA LEU A 496 16.39 -5.62 13.93
C LEU A 496 16.23 -7.04 13.38
N LEU A 497 15.64 -7.14 12.19
CA LEU A 497 15.40 -8.40 11.49
C LEU A 497 16.62 -8.82 10.67
N ASP A 498 17.09 -10.04 10.91
CA ASP A 498 18.05 -10.75 10.08
C ASP A 498 17.37 -11.96 9.42
N ALA A 499 17.09 -11.84 8.12
CA ALA A 499 16.32 -12.79 7.33
C ALA A 499 16.68 -12.70 5.83
N PRO A 500 16.34 -13.71 5.01
CA PRO A 500 16.30 -13.51 3.56
C PRO A 500 15.31 -12.40 3.16
N SER A 501 15.29 -12.03 1.88
CA SER A 501 14.25 -11.16 1.32
C SER A 501 12.86 -11.80 1.41
N LYS A 502 11.81 -11.07 1.04
CA LYS A 502 10.41 -11.55 1.02
C LYS A 502 9.92 -12.08 2.37
N VAL A 503 10.39 -11.44 3.45
CA VAL A 503 9.85 -11.58 4.81
C VAL A 503 9.32 -10.22 5.22
N GLY A 504 8.01 -10.07 5.34
CA GLY A 504 7.39 -8.83 5.79
C GLY A 504 7.54 -8.66 7.30
N PHE A 505 7.81 -7.44 7.72
CA PHE A 505 7.87 -7.03 9.12
C PHE A 505 6.99 -5.81 9.32
N PHE A 506 6.04 -5.91 10.24
CA PHE A 506 5.05 -4.88 10.53
C PHE A 506 5.14 -4.56 12.02
N ALA A 507 5.51 -3.32 12.36
CA ALA A 507 5.75 -2.89 13.74
C ALA A 507 4.61 -2.01 14.25
N TYR A 508 4.41 -2.00 15.56
CA TYR A 508 3.37 -1.21 16.22
C TYR A 508 3.91 -0.42 17.42
N ASP A 509 3.28 0.71 17.73
CA ASP A 509 3.67 1.64 18.80
C ASP A 509 3.64 1.05 20.21
N ASN A 510 2.89 -0.04 20.42
CA ASN A 510 2.79 -0.74 21.70
C ASN A 510 3.81 -1.89 21.86
N HIS A 511 4.90 -1.86 21.09
CA HIS A 511 5.98 -2.84 21.10
C HIS A 511 5.56 -4.26 20.66
N SER A 512 4.46 -4.34 19.89
CA SER A 512 4.11 -5.56 19.16
C SER A 512 4.58 -5.49 17.71
N PHE A 513 4.69 -6.65 17.07
CA PHE A 513 5.04 -6.75 15.66
C PHE A 513 4.53 -8.06 15.04
N ILE A 514 4.44 -8.08 13.72
CA ILE A 514 4.10 -9.26 12.92
C ILE A 514 5.25 -9.57 11.96
N LEU A 515 5.57 -10.86 11.84
CA LEU A 515 6.37 -11.41 10.75
C LEU A 515 5.48 -12.24 9.83
N HIS A 516 5.57 -11.98 8.52
CA HIS A 516 4.90 -12.78 7.48
C HIS A 516 5.92 -13.26 6.46
N SER A 517 5.99 -14.58 6.21
CA SER A 517 6.84 -15.12 5.16
C SER A 517 6.11 -15.18 3.82
N PHE A 518 6.64 -14.49 2.82
CA PHE A 518 6.20 -14.62 1.42
C PHE A 518 7.03 -15.65 0.64
N GLN A 519 7.96 -16.33 1.31
CA GLN A 519 8.78 -17.38 0.72
C GLN A 519 7.99 -18.69 0.59
N PRO A 520 8.24 -19.51 -0.44
CA PRO A 520 7.62 -20.82 -0.61
C PRO A 520 8.30 -21.94 0.20
N TRP A 521 9.35 -21.66 0.99
CA TRP A 521 10.05 -22.61 1.85
C TRP A 521 10.12 -22.15 3.31
N TYR A 522 10.47 -23.09 4.20
CA TYR A 522 10.75 -22.81 5.60
C TYR A 522 12.15 -22.24 5.77
N ASP A 523 12.30 -21.23 6.61
CA ASP A 523 13.61 -20.66 6.92
C ASP A 523 13.70 -20.20 8.37
N GLU A 524 14.92 -20.01 8.86
CA GLU A 524 15.19 -19.40 10.16
C GLU A 524 15.36 -17.88 10.00
N VAL A 525 14.68 -17.13 10.86
CA VAL A 525 14.94 -15.70 11.05
C VAL A 525 15.55 -15.46 12.41
N ARG A 526 16.42 -14.45 12.47
CA ARG A 526 17.07 -13.99 13.68
C ARG A 526 16.58 -12.58 13.99
N LEU A 527 16.13 -12.36 15.21
CA LEU A 527 15.68 -11.07 15.71
C LEU A 527 16.68 -10.59 16.74
N GLU A 528 17.30 -9.43 16.50
CA GLU A 528 18.05 -8.73 17.54
C GLU A 528 17.09 -7.80 18.27
N LEU A 529 16.89 -8.05 19.55
CA LEU A 529 16.14 -7.16 20.43
C LEU A 529 17.08 -6.06 20.91
N LYS A 530 16.67 -4.80 20.74
CA LYS A 530 17.42 -3.63 21.21
C LYS A 530 17.01 -3.26 22.64
N ASP A 531 17.74 -2.31 23.21
CA ASP A 531 17.39 -1.65 24.47
C ASP A 531 17.20 -2.66 25.63
N GLU A 532 16.19 -2.47 26.46
CA GLU A 532 15.90 -3.31 27.63
C GLU A 532 15.10 -4.61 27.35
N TYR A 533 14.88 -4.99 26.09
CA TYR A 533 14.05 -6.16 25.76
C TYR A 533 14.82 -7.49 25.87
N THR A 534 14.25 -8.45 26.60
CA THR A 534 14.89 -9.75 26.91
C THR A 534 14.09 -10.96 26.45
N ALA A 535 12.84 -10.79 26.00
CA ALA A 535 12.01 -11.86 25.48
C ALA A 535 10.93 -11.35 24.52
N ILE A 536 10.26 -12.27 23.83
CA ILE A 536 9.05 -12.01 23.06
C ILE A 536 7.92 -12.97 23.47
N GLU A 537 6.69 -12.47 23.54
CA GLU A 537 5.47 -13.25 23.76
C GLU A 537 4.74 -13.43 22.43
N ASP A 538 4.44 -14.69 22.07
CA ASP A 538 3.56 -15.01 20.95
C ASP A 538 2.10 -14.70 21.34
N LEU A 539 1.49 -13.70 20.69
CA LEU A 539 0.15 -13.22 21.02
C LEU A 539 -0.99 -14.17 20.61
N VAL A 540 -0.68 -15.21 19.83
CA VAL A 540 -1.63 -16.23 19.37
C VAL A 540 -1.70 -17.38 20.38
N ASN A 541 -0.56 -17.92 20.80
CA ASN A 541 -0.51 -19.08 21.71
C ASN A 541 -0.02 -18.78 23.13
N GLN A 542 0.32 -17.52 23.44
CA GLN A 542 0.77 -17.02 24.75
C GLN A 542 2.10 -17.62 25.22
N HIS A 543 2.91 -18.17 24.30
CA HIS A 543 4.22 -18.69 24.63
C HIS A 543 5.27 -17.57 24.70
N ILE A 544 6.08 -17.57 25.75
CA ILE A 544 7.20 -16.64 25.90
C ILE A 544 8.48 -17.30 25.42
N ILE A 545 9.18 -16.64 24.51
CA ILE A 545 10.48 -17.05 23.97
C ILE A 545 11.54 -16.11 24.52
N GLN A 546 12.41 -16.65 25.38
CA GLN A 546 13.52 -15.92 25.98
C GLN A 546 14.62 -15.66 24.95
N ALA A 547 15.10 -14.42 24.88
CA ALA A 547 16.25 -14.09 24.06
C ALA A 547 17.52 -14.67 24.68
N GLN A 548 18.44 -15.10 23.83
CA GLN A 548 19.74 -15.63 24.21
C GLN A 548 20.83 -14.59 23.92
N PRO A 549 21.82 -14.43 24.80
CA PRO A 549 22.94 -13.54 24.53
C PRO A 549 23.81 -14.09 23.40
N GLU A 550 24.05 -13.29 22.36
CA GLU A 550 25.04 -13.52 21.31
C GLU A 550 25.98 -12.32 21.25
N GLY A 551 27.13 -12.42 21.94
CA GLY A 551 27.99 -11.26 22.18
C GLY A 551 27.30 -10.27 23.11
N GLU A 552 27.22 -9.00 22.70
CA GLU A 552 26.53 -7.93 23.44
C GLU A 552 25.03 -7.83 23.11
N LYS A 553 24.49 -8.71 22.25
CA LYS A 553 23.12 -8.61 21.74
C LYS A 553 22.20 -9.68 22.31
N MET A 554 20.94 -9.32 22.52
CA MET A 554 19.88 -10.25 22.89
C MET A 554 19.15 -10.73 21.64
N VAL A 555 19.12 -12.04 21.43
CA VAL A 555 18.70 -12.62 20.16
C VAL A 555 17.61 -13.66 20.33
N VAL A 556 16.61 -13.62 19.46
CA VAL A 556 15.62 -14.69 19.30
C VAL A 556 15.74 -15.29 17.90
N LYS A 557 15.82 -16.62 17.81
CA LYS A 557 15.79 -17.37 16.54
C LYS A 557 14.47 -18.08 16.39
N LEU A 558 13.85 -17.92 15.23
CA LEU A 558 12.51 -18.44 14.94
C LEU A 558 12.49 -19.15 13.59
N ARG A 559 11.76 -20.26 13.51
CA ARG A 559 11.42 -20.88 12.23
C ARG A 559 10.16 -20.25 11.65
N LEU A 560 10.28 -19.63 10.48
CA LEU A 560 9.15 -19.14 9.70
C LEU A 560 8.66 -20.19 8.71
N SER A 561 7.34 -20.23 8.53
CA SER A 561 6.64 -21.11 7.58
C SER A 561 6.04 -20.26 6.46
N PRO A 562 6.01 -20.76 5.21
CA PRO A 562 5.37 -20.08 4.09
C PRO A 562 3.95 -19.61 4.39
N GLY A 563 3.66 -18.32 4.19
CA GLY A 563 2.33 -17.74 4.33
C GLY A 563 1.77 -17.68 5.75
N VAL A 564 2.56 -18.01 6.78
CA VAL A 564 2.11 -18.00 8.18
C VAL A 564 2.55 -16.72 8.88
N ASN A 565 1.60 -16.14 9.63
CA ASN A 565 1.85 -14.99 10.49
C ASN A 565 2.44 -15.44 11.83
N ARG A 566 3.48 -14.76 12.29
CA ARG A 566 3.94 -14.82 13.67
C ARG A 566 3.73 -13.46 14.31
N VAL A 567 3.00 -13.42 15.41
CA VAL A 567 2.52 -12.18 16.03
C VAL A 567 3.09 -12.12 17.43
N PHE A 568 3.90 -11.10 17.70
CA PHE A 568 4.67 -11.02 18.94
C PHE A 568 4.47 -9.70 19.67
N LYS A 569 4.72 -9.71 20.97
CA LYS A 569 4.94 -8.53 21.80
C LYS A 569 6.27 -8.66 22.54
N MET A 570 7.10 -7.63 22.52
CA MET A 570 8.37 -7.65 23.25
C MET A 570 8.15 -7.47 24.76
N ILE A 571 9.00 -8.12 25.54
CA ILE A 571 8.99 -8.08 27.01
C ILE A 571 10.31 -7.47 27.49
N LYS A 572 10.20 -6.48 28.39
CA LYS A 572 11.33 -5.84 29.06
C LYS A 572 11.87 -6.75 30.18
N GLY A 573 13.19 -6.79 30.33
CA GLY A 573 13.91 -7.53 31.38
C GLY A 573 13.90 -6.85 32.73
#